data_AF-A0A5Q8CJR3-F1
#
_entry.id   AF-A0A5Q8CJR3-F1
#
_cell.length_a   1.000
_cell.length_b   1.000
_cell.length_c   1.000
_cell.angle_alpha   90.00
_cell.angle_beta   90.00
_cell.angle_gamma   90.00
#
_symmetry.space_group_name_H-M   'P 1'
#
loop_
_entity.id
_entity.type
_entity.pdbx_description
1 polymer ?
#
loop_
_entity_poly.entity_id
_entity_poly.type
_entity_poly.pdbx_seq_one_letter_code
_entity_poly.pdbx_strand_id
1 'polypeptide(L)'
;MSKVSSTRGLDLGSFSRRRFLKTSALAAGALALPFGSAFAADKPKAGLVMKSLANEFFKQMQAGAEDYAAKNKDKFDFAAVGMKDERDFAAQVDAIENFITQNYNIIVVAPADSKAMVTPIAKALKAGIKVINIDVALDDEAKNC
;
A
#
# COMPACT_ATOMS: atom_id res chain seq x y z
N MET A 1 -73.14 11.11 30.46
CA MET A 1 -71.70 10.91 30.67
C MET A 1 -70.93 11.90 29.80
N SER A 2 -70.16 12.80 30.44
CA SER A 2 -68.80 13.31 30.11
C SER A 2 -68.42 13.52 28.62
N LYS A 3 -67.82 14.63 28.13
CA LYS A 3 -67.40 15.95 28.67
C LYS A 3 -67.06 16.83 27.46
N VAL A 4 -67.48 18.09 27.52
CA VAL A 4 -67.09 19.23 26.67
C VAL A 4 -65.67 19.69 27.04
N SER A 5 -64.89 20.20 26.07
CA SER A 5 -64.26 21.55 26.15
C SER A 5 -63.11 21.72 25.14
N SER A 6 -63.41 22.49 24.09
CA SER A 6 -62.48 23.36 23.37
C SER A 6 -62.14 24.57 24.25
N THR A 7 -60.92 25.12 24.20
CA THR A 7 -60.70 26.58 24.01
C THR A 7 -59.22 27.01 24.06
N ARG A 8 -58.88 27.85 23.07
CA ARG A 8 -58.09 29.11 23.09
C ARG A 8 -56.58 29.06 23.38
N GLY A 9 -55.86 29.67 22.44
CA GLY A 9 -54.47 30.08 22.60
C GLY A 9 -54.30 31.52 23.09
N LEU A 10 -53.01 31.89 23.05
CA LEU A 10 -52.39 33.22 23.03
C LEU A 10 -52.51 34.07 24.30
N ASP A 11 -51.38 34.21 24.99
CA ASP A 11 -51.02 35.43 25.70
C ASP A 11 -49.53 35.76 25.46
N LEU A 12 -49.25 37.02 25.13
CA LEU A 12 -47.96 37.62 24.80
C LEU A 12 -47.48 38.46 25.99
N GLY A 13 -46.19 38.41 26.35
CA GLY A 13 -45.71 39.27 27.43
C GLY A 13 -44.22 39.35 27.66
N SER A 14 -43.56 40.23 26.89
CA SER A 14 -42.51 41.18 27.30
C SER A 14 -41.15 40.70 27.84
N PHE A 15 -40.11 41.18 27.15
CA PHE A 15 -38.72 41.31 27.56
C PHE A 15 -38.54 42.05 28.89
N SER A 16 -37.62 41.58 29.74
CA SER A 16 -36.86 42.46 30.63
C SER A 16 -35.44 41.97 30.89
N ARG A 17 -34.58 42.95 31.11
CA ARG A 17 -33.13 42.96 30.93
C ARG A 17 -32.38 42.71 32.24
N ARG A 18 -31.13 42.24 32.10
CA ARG A 18 -29.96 42.42 33.01
C ARG A 18 -30.00 41.65 34.34
N ARG A 19 -29.01 40.76 34.54
CA ARG A 19 -27.81 41.12 35.32
C ARG A 19 -26.69 40.09 35.16
N PHE A 20 -25.48 40.66 35.07
CA PHE A 20 -24.18 40.03 35.19
C PHE A 20 -24.08 39.02 36.33
N LEU A 21 -23.36 37.92 36.10
CA LEU A 21 -22.35 37.44 37.05
C LEU A 21 -21.29 36.62 36.31
N LYS A 22 -20.10 37.22 36.20
CA LYS A 22 -18.84 36.54 35.90
C LYS A 22 -18.51 35.65 37.10
N THR A 23 -18.24 34.37 36.88
CA THR A 23 -17.35 33.59 37.75
C THR A 23 -16.48 32.71 36.88
N SER A 24 -15.19 33.06 36.83
CA SER A 24 -14.12 32.27 36.23
C SER A 24 -13.90 31.01 37.07
N ALA A 25 -14.00 29.84 36.46
CA ALA A 25 -13.48 28.60 37.04
C ALA A 25 -12.21 28.21 36.26
N LEU A 26 -11.06 28.59 36.83
CA LEU A 26 -9.75 28.05 36.46
C LEU A 26 -9.65 26.68 37.16
N ALA A 27 -9.79 25.59 36.43
CA ALA A 27 -9.47 24.25 36.92
C ALA A 27 -8.59 23.54 35.88
N ALA A 28 -7.29 23.55 36.17
CA ALA A 28 -6.29 22.75 35.48
C ALA A 28 -6.54 21.26 35.77
N GLY A 29 -6.61 20.43 34.72
CA GLY A 29 -6.82 19.00 34.86
C GLY A 29 -6.63 18.26 33.55
N ALA A 30 -5.37 17.92 33.27
CA ALA A 30 -4.87 16.90 32.33
C ALA A 30 -5.44 16.90 30.89
N LEU A 31 -4.62 17.39 29.95
CA LEU A 31 -4.67 16.91 28.56
C LEU A 31 -4.44 15.39 28.58
N ALA A 32 -5.51 14.61 28.48
CA ALA A 32 -5.42 13.22 28.05
C ALA A 32 -5.03 13.23 26.58
N LEU A 33 -3.72 13.21 26.30
CA LEU A 33 -3.22 12.89 24.97
C LEU A 33 -3.69 11.46 24.66
N PRO A 34 -4.40 11.20 23.56
CA PRO A 34 -4.60 9.83 23.12
C PRO A 34 -3.21 9.26 22.83
N PHE A 35 -2.73 8.35 23.67
CA PHE A 35 -1.62 7.47 23.37
C PHE A 35 -2.08 6.54 22.24
N GLY A 36 -2.07 7.06 21.01
CA GLY A 36 -2.15 6.24 19.82
C GLY A 36 -0.94 5.33 19.82
N SER A 37 -1.18 4.03 19.96
CA SER A 37 -0.15 3.02 19.73
C SER A 37 0.33 3.20 18.30
N ALA A 38 1.54 3.72 18.12
CA ALA A 38 2.18 3.76 16.80
C ALA A 38 2.50 2.32 16.43
N PHE A 39 1.57 1.64 15.75
CA PHE A 39 1.90 0.42 15.03
C PHE A 39 2.96 0.82 14.00
N ALA A 40 4.17 0.29 14.15
CA ALA A 40 5.19 0.40 13.12
C ALA A 40 4.59 -0.18 11.84
N ALA A 41 4.46 0.64 10.80
CA ALA A 41 4.00 0.16 9.50
C ALA A 41 4.94 -0.95 9.03
N ASP A 42 4.38 -2.05 8.53
CA ASP A 42 5.18 -3.15 7.98
C ASP A 42 6.12 -2.61 6.89
N LYS A 43 7.36 -3.10 6.92
CA LYS A 43 8.36 -2.70 5.93
C LYS A 43 7.87 -3.11 4.53
N PRO A 44 7.98 -2.21 3.52
CA PRO A 44 7.68 -2.57 2.14
C PRO A 44 8.48 -3.80 1.69
N LYS A 45 7.87 -4.66 0.88
CA LYS A 45 8.52 -5.82 0.27
C LYS A 45 8.80 -5.57 -1.20
N ALA A 46 10.05 -5.78 -1.61
CA ALA A 46 10.50 -5.63 -2.99
C ALA A 46 11.02 -6.95 -3.54
N GLY A 47 10.53 -7.34 -4.72
CA GLY A 47 10.94 -8.54 -5.43
C GLY A 47 11.76 -8.19 -6.67
N LEU A 48 12.82 -8.93 -6.96
CA LEU A 48 13.57 -8.85 -8.20
C LEU A 48 13.42 -10.15 -8.98
N VAL A 49 12.92 -10.07 -10.22
CA VAL A 49 12.80 -11.22 -11.15
C VAL A 49 13.77 -11.01 -12.30
N MET A 50 14.75 -11.91 -12.41
CA MET A 50 15.83 -11.85 -13.40
C MET A 50 15.70 -12.97 -14.44
N LYS A 51 16.51 -12.87 -15.49
CA LYS A 51 16.69 -13.93 -16.47
C LYS A 51 17.60 -15.05 -15.91
N SER A 52 18.26 -15.78 -16.79
CA SER A 52 19.17 -16.88 -16.48
C SER A 52 20.35 -16.46 -15.59
N LEU A 53 20.49 -17.11 -14.44
CA LEU A 53 21.67 -17.04 -13.58
C LEU A 53 22.84 -17.88 -14.11
N ALA A 54 22.67 -18.61 -15.21
CA ALA A 54 23.81 -19.15 -15.95
C ALA A 54 24.66 -18.02 -16.57
N ASN A 55 24.07 -16.84 -16.78
CA ASN A 55 24.77 -15.65 -17.25
C ASN A 55 25.34 -14.83 -16.07
N GLU A 56 26.65 -14.54 -16.12
CA GLU A 56 27.35 -13.78 -15.09
C GLU A 56 26.79 -12.36 -14.88
N PHE A 57 26.21 -11.73 -15.90
CA PHE A 57 25.56 -10.43 -15.75
C PHE A 57 24.45 -10.46 -14.69
N PHE A 58 23.57 -11.47 -14.73
CA PHE A 58 22.45 -11.57 -13.79
C PHE A 58 22.90 -12.07 -12.41
N LYS A 59 23.97 -12.87 -12.33
CA LYS A 59 24.61 -13.19 -11.04
C LYS A 59 25.16 -11.95 -10.34
N GLN A 60 25.87 -11.08 -11.08
CA GLN A 60 26.40 -9.83 -10.53
C GLN A 60 25.27 -8.86 -10.15
N MET A 61 24.22 -8.79 -10.97
CA MET A 61 23.01 -8.01 -10.65
C MET A 61 22.36 -8.48 -9.34
N GLN A 62 22.19 -9.80 -9.17
CA GLN A 62 21.65 -10.37 -7.94
C GLN A 62 22.50 -10.02 -6.73
N ALA A 63 23.82 -10.27 -6.82
CA ALA A 63 24.75 -9.99 -5.73
C ALA A 63 24.73 -8.50 -5.32
N GLY A 64 24.71 -7.58 -6.29
CA GLY A 64 24.61 -6.14 -6.03
C GLY A 64 23.28 -5.73 -5.39
N ALA A 65 22.17 -6.31 -5.85
CA ALA A 65 20.85 -6.03 -5.28
C ALA A 65 20.72 -6.56 -3.85
N GLU A 66 21.22 -7.77 -3.58
CA GLU A 66 21.25 -8.36 -2.25
C GLU A 66 22.14 -7.60 -1.27
N ASP A 67 23.34 -7.17 -1.71
CA ASP A 67 24.23 -6.31 -0.90
C ASP A 67 23.57 -4.97 -0.56
N TYR A 68 22.91 -4.33 -1.54
CA TYR A 68 22.16 -3.11 -1.30
C TYR A 68 21.00 -3.31 -0.31
N ALA A 69 20.21 -4.37 -0.48
CA ALA A 69 19.14 -4.72 0.44
C ALA A 69 19.67 -5.02 1.86
N ALA A 70 20.81 -5.72 1.96
CA ALA A 70 21.45 -6.02 3.24
C ALA A 70 21.94 -4.76 3.97
N LYS A 71 22.30 -3.70 3.25
CA LYS A 71 22.65 -2.39 3.82
C LYS A 71 21.44 -1.53 4.20
N ASN A 72 20.24 -1.92 3.78
CA ASN A 72 19.00 -1.15 3.96
C ASN A 72 17.86 -2.01 4.56
N LYS A 73 18.19 -3.01 5.39
CA LYS A 73 17.24 -3.98 5.99
C LYS A 73 16.18 -3.33 6.88
N ASP A 74 16.45 -2.12 7.36
CA ASP A 74 15.54 -1.28 8.14
C ASP A 74 14.47 -0.60 7.27
N LYS A 75 14.69 -0.50 5.95
CA LYS A 75 13.80 0.22 5.02
C LYS A 75 12.83 -0.67 4.26
N PHE A 76 13.25 -1.87 3.86
CA PHE A 76 12.42 -2.79 3.09
C PHE A 76 12.92 -4.23 3.26
N ASP A 77 12.03 -5.19 3.01
CA ASP A 77 12.37 -6.59 2.85
C ASP A 77 12.55 -6.93 1.37
N PHE A 78 13.46 -7.84 1.06
CA PHE A 78 13.89 -8.10 -0.31
C PHE A 78 13.97 -9.60 -0.62
N ALA A 79 13.59 -9.97 -1.84
CA ALA A 79 13.85 -11.29 -2.40
C ALA A 79 14.19 -11.19 -3.89
N ALA A 80 15.13 -12.01 -4.34
CA ALA A 80 15.52 -12.11 -5.74
C ALA A 80 15.24 -13.54 -6.25
N VAL A 81 14.72 -13.63 -7.47
CA VAL A 81 14.51 -14.89 -8.19
C VAL A 81 15.12 -14.72 -9.58
N GLY A 82 15.97 -15.65 -9.99
CA GLY A 82 16.48 -15.74 -11.35
C GLY A 82 16.20 -17.11 -11.92
N MET A 83 16.12 -17.19 -13.24
CA MET A 83 15.94 -18.46 -13.96
C MET A 83 17.19 -19.33 -13.79
N LYS A 84 17.03 -20.65 -13.70
CA LYS A 84 18.19 -21.56 -13.66
C LYS A 84 19.00 -21.50 -14.95
N ASP A 85 18.30 -21.49 -16.08
CA ASP A 85 18.84 -21.37 -17.44
C ASP A 85 17.80 -20.72 -18.36
N GLU A 86 18.13 -20.48 -19.63
CA GLU A 86 17.25 -19.77 -20.59
C GLU A 86 15.92 -20.49 -20.89
N ARG A 87 15.77 -21.75 -20.50
CA ARG A 87 14.55 -22.54 -20.75
C ARG A 87 13.58 -22.49 -19.56
N ASP A 88 14.03 -21.98 -18.42
CA ASP A 88 13.29 -21.96 -17.16
C ASP A 88 12.37 -20.72 -17.06
N PHE A 89 11.60 -20.44 -18.12
CA PHE A 89 10.69 -19.30 -18.17
C PHE A 89 9.61 -19.37 -17.07
N ALA A 90 9.19 -20.60 -16.71
CA ALA A 90 8.20 -20.84 -15.66
C ALA A 90 8.60 -20.20 -14.33
N ALA A 91 9.89 -20.20 -13.97
CA ALA A 91 10.38 -19.56 -12.76
C ALA A 91 10.05 -18.06 -12.69
N GLN A 92 10.02 -17.34 -13.83
CA GLN A 92 9.62 -15.93 -13.83
C GLN A 92 8.12 -15.77 -13.55
N VAL A 93 7.28 -16.60 -14.16
CA VAL A 93 5.83 -16.56 -13.95
C VAL A 93 5.50 -16.89 -12.50
N ASP A 94 6.07 -17.98 -11.99
CA ASP A 94 5.88 -18.43 -10.60
C ASP A 94 6.37 -17.39 -9.59
N ALA A 95 7.50 -16.72 -9.86
CA ALA A 95 7.98 -15.64 -9.01
C ALA A 95 6.99 -14.48 -8.91
N ILE A 96 6.41 -14.06 -10.05
CA ILE A 96 5.40 -13.01 -10.07
C ILE A 96 4.15 -13.45 -9.28
N GLU A 97 3.66 -14.67 -9.50
CA GLU A 97 2.48 -15.19 -8.78
C GLU A 97 2.73 -15.34 -7.27
N ASN A 98 3.93 -15.74 -6.87
CA ASN A 98 4.34 -15.80 -5.48
C ASN A 98 4.41 -14.40 -4.85
N PHE A 99 4.97 -13.41 -5.54
CA PHE A 99 5.01 -12.03 -5.04
C PHE A 99 3.62 -11.41 -4.92
N ILE A 100 2.70 -11.72 -5.84
CA ILE A 100 1.28 -11.36 -5.71
C ILE A 100 0.69 -11.99 -4.45
N THR A 101 0.84 -13.30 -4.29
CA THR A 101 0.27 -14.05 -3.17
C THR A 101 0.81 -13.57 -1.82
N GLN A 102 2.08 -13.18 -1.77
CA GLN A 102 2.74 -12.68 -0.56
C GLN A 102 2.56 -11.17 -0.32
N ASN A 103 1.72 -10.51 -1.13
CA ASN A 103 1.41 -9.08 -1.06
C ASN A 103 2.67 -8.19 -1.12
N TYR A 104 3.56 -8.46 -2.06
CA TYR A 104 4.70 -7.59 -2.31
C TYR A 104 4.25 -6.21 -2.80
N ASN A 105 5.02 -5.17 -2.47
CA ASN A 105 4.67 -3.80 -2.86
C ASN A 105 5.27 -3.41 -4.21
N ILE A 106 6.48 -3.92 -4.50
CA ILE A 106 7.25 -3.59 -5.69
C ILE A 106 7.81 -4.87 -6.30
N ILE A 107 7.75 -4.96 -7.63
CA ILE A 107 8.45 -5.97 -8.42
C ILE A 107 9.32 -5.25 -9.45
N VAL A 108 10.61 -5.56 -9.46
CA VAL A 108 11.54 -5.21 -10.53
C VAL A 108 11.73 -6.43 -11.41
N VAL A 109 11.56 -6.31 -12.72
CA VAL A 109 11.57 -7.46 -13.63
C VAL A 109 12.38 -7.20 -14.90
N ALA A 110 13.32 -8.12 -15.18
CA ALA A 110 13.98 -8.29 -16.46
C ALA A 110 13.30 -9.45 -17.22
N PRO A 111 12.32 -9.19 -18.09
CA PRO A 111 11.52 -10.24 -18.72
C PRO A 111 12.37 -11.04 -19.70
N ALA A 112 12.31 -12.38 -19.61
CA ALA A 112 12.96 -13.27 -20.57
C ALA A 112 12.28 -13.26 -21.94
N ASP A 113 10.96 -13.00 -21.96
CA ASP A 113 10.17 -12.80 -23.16
C ASP A 113 9.31 -11.54 -23.02
N SER A 114 9.44 -10.61 -23.97
CA SER A 114 8.81 -9.28 -23.91
C SER A 114 7.28 -9.30 -24.10
N LYS A 115 6.72 -10.37 -24.68
CA LYS A 115 5.27 -10.52 -24.92
C LYS A 115 4.64 -11.41 -23.87
N ALA A 116 5.22 -12.58 -23.61
CA ALA A 116 4.66 -13.57 -22.70
C ALA A 116 4.62 -13.07 -21.24
N MET A 117 5.56 -12.21 -20.83
CA MET A 117 5.57 -11.64 -19.49
C MET A 117 4.54 -10.53 -19.27
N VAL A 118 3.88 -10.02 -20.32
CA VAL A 118 2.88 -8.96 -20.17
C VAL A 118 1.70 -9.44 -19.32
N THR A 119 1.17 -10.64 -19.54
CA THR A 119 0.02 -11.14 -18.77
C THR A 119 0.33 -11.34 -17.28
N PRO A 120 1.43 -12.04 -16.87
CA PRO A 120 1.83 -12.11 -15.46
C PRO A 120 2.03 -10.73 -14.82
N ILE A 121 2.69 -9.80 -15.51
CA ILE A 121 2.93 -8.44 -15.01
C ILE A 121 1.61 -7.66 -14.87
N ALA A 122 0.69 -7.80 -15.81
CA ALA A 122 -0.64 -7.20 -15.72
C ALA A 122 -1.42 -7.73 -14.50
N LYS A 123 -1.29 -9.02 -14.14
CA LYS A 123 -1.87 -9.55 -12.89
C LYS A 123 -1.27 -8.85 -11.67
N ALA A 124 0.04 -8.64 -11.62
CA ALA A 124 0.70 -7.94 -10.51
C ALA A 124 0.25 -6.48 -10.38
N LEU A 125 0.16 -5.76 -11.50
CA LEU A 125 -0.35 -4.40 -11.55
C LEU A 125 -1.81 -4.32 -11.05
N LYS A 126 -2.67 -5.25 -11.47
CA LYS A 126 -4.07 -5.36 -11.00
C LYS A 126 -4.17 -5.66 -9.50
N ALA A 127 -3.20 -6.37 -8.93
CA ALA A 127 -3.08 -6.60 -7.49
C ALA A 127 -2.54 -5.37 -6.71
N GLY A 128 -2.29 -4.25 -7.38
CA GLY A 128 -1.82 -3.01 -6.75
C GLY A 128 -0.29 -2.92 -6.59
N ILE A 129 0.45 -3.91 -7.08
CA ILE A 129 1.91 -3.96 -7.01
C ILE A 129 2.50 -2.99 -8.03
N LYS A 130 3.52 -2.22 -7.64
CA LYS A 130 4.27 -1.39 -8.59
C LYS A 130 5.28 -2.26 -9.34
N VAL A 131 5.26 -2.23 -10.67
CA VAL A 131 6.18 -3.00 -11.49
C VAL A 131 7.16 -2.08 -12.22
N ILE A 132 8.45 -2.38 -12.12
CA ILE A 132 9.55 -1.67 -12.78
C ILE A 132 10.19 -2.63 -13.78
N ASN A 133 10.10 -2.31 -15.06
CA ASN A 133 10.70 -3.10 -16.13
C ASN A 133 12.13 -2.62 -16.42
N ILE A 134 13.09 -3.54 -16.43
CA ILE A 134 14.50 -3.29 -16.69
C ILE A 134 15.04 -4.22 -17.80
N ASP A 135 16.24 -3.93 -18.29
CA ASP A 135 16.98 -4.69 -19.31
C ASP A 135 16.31 -4.72 -20.69
N VAL A 136 15.21 -5.47 -20.83
CA VAL A 136 14.43 -5.57 -22.08
C VAL A 136 13.06 -4.95 -21.86
N ALA A 137 12.70 -4.03 -22.75
CA ALA A 137 11.37 -3.43 -22.76
C ALA A 137 10.30 -4.49 -23.09
N LEU A 138 9.21 -4.47 -22.33
CA LEU A 138 7.99 -5.20 -22.70
C LEU A 138 7.46 -4.70 -24.04
N ASP A 139 6.87 -5.60 -24.81
CA ASP A 139 6.28 -5.32 -26.12
C ASP A 139 5.10 -4.34 -26.01
N ASP A 140 5.07 -3.31 -26.85
CA ASP A 140 4.08 -2.23 -26.75
C ASP A 140 2.68 -2.65 -27.20
N GLU A 141 2.57 -3.55 -28.17
CA GLU A 141 1.28 -4.03 -28.66
C GLU A 141 0.63 -4.94 -27.62
N ALA A 142 1.41 -5.85 -27.04
CA ALA A 142 0.95 -6.76 -26.00
C ALA A 142 0.43 -6.03 -24.74
N LYS A 143 0.95 -4.83 -24.42
CA LYS A 143 0.48 -4.01 -23.28
C LYS A 143 -0.95 -3.50 -23.44
N ASN A 144 -1.45 -3.42 -24.68
CA ASN A 144 -2.77 -2.87 -24.99
C ASN A 144 -3.88 -3.93 -25.00
N CYS A 145 -3.58 -5.17 -24.64
CA CYS A 145 -4.51 -6.30 -24.62
C CYS A 145 -5.18 -6.50 -23.24
#